data_AF-A0A849FLL1-F1
#
_entry.id   AF-A0A849FLL1-F1
#
_cell.length_a   1.000
_cell.length_b   1.000
_cell.length_c   1.000
_cell.angle_alpha   90.00
_cell.angle_beta   90.00
_cell.angle_gamma   90.00
#
_symmetry.space_group_name_H-M   'P 1'
#
loop_
_entity.id
_entity.type
_entity.pdbx_description
1 polymer ?
#
loop_
_entity_poly.entity_id
_entity_poly.type
_entity_poly.pdbx_seq_one_letter_code
_entity_poly.pdbx_strand_id
1 'polypeptide(L)'
;FYTVRNGWGANRGKEFVDHFYKRTYAQRFNQQVYYLYESSLSFLHNSLSLKQIIEKRFILPNRDSINNPPVWPPMVAMDKYRNIRMTSFFEKDSAMIKAQTDIWHNPNFKNNFVDSVDVIINHYVSLAHKLEARGGKVVFIRPPVSEWYLTEEAEHFPREKYWDRLIDECNCLGYSYEDFKETKDMIPPEWSHLNRKDSDEYTKFLVNQLSKDKIL
;
A
#
# COMPACT_ATOMS: atom_id res chain seq x y z
N PHE A 1 10.89 -1.34 0.68
CA PHE A 1 10.33 -2.69 0.49
C PHE A 1 11.30 -3.61 -0.24
N TYR A 2 12.35 -4.09 0.45
CA TYR A 2 13.19 -5.16 -0.08
C TYR A 2 12.38 -6.46 -0.03
N THR A 3 11.79 -6.86 -1.15
CA THR A 3 11.08 -8.14 -1.22
C THR A 3 12.10 -9.24 -1.44
N VAL A 4 12.38 -9.99 -0.39
CA VAL A 4 13.25 -11.17 -0.45
C VAL A 4 12.67 -12.13 -1.49
N ARG A 5 13.53 -12.71 -2.33
CA ARG A 5 13.15 -13.77 -3.28
C ARG A 5 12.44 -14.87 -2.47
N ASN A 6 11.18 -15.18 -2.81
CA ASN A 6 10.25 -16.07 -2.08
C ASN A 6 9.37 -15.48 -0.97
N GLY A 7 9.33 -14.15 -0.79
CA GLY A 7 8.32 -13.51 0.07
C GLY A 7 6.90 -13.64 -0.50
N TRP A 8 5.89 -13.63 0.38
CA TRP A 8 4.46 -13.84 0.08
C TRP A 8 3.89 -12.96 -1.06
N GLY A 9 4.51 -11.80 -1.33
CA GLY A 9 4.14 -10.90 -2.44
C GLY A 9 5.01 -10.97 -3.70
N ALA A 10 6.27 -11.41 -3.61
CA ALA A 10 7.24 -11.31 -4.71
C ALA A 10 6.92 -12.29 -5.86
N ASN A 11 6.48 -13.50 -5.52
CA ASN A 11 6.17 -14.53 -6.52
C ASN A 11 4.86 -14.24 -7.27
N ARG A 12 3.88 -13.61 -6.60
CA ARG A 12 2.60 -13.23 -7.22
C ARG A 12 2.75 -12.17 -8.31
N GLY A 13 3.68 -11.21 -8.14
CA GLY A 13 3.94 -10.19 -9.15
C GLY A 13 4.34 -10.78 -10.49
N LYS A 14 5.27 -11.76 -10.48
CA LYS A 14 5.67 -12.48 -11.69
C LYS A 14 4.51 -13.29 -12.27
N GLU A 15 3.74 -13.99 -11.44
CA GLU A 15 2.58 -14.77 -11.89
C GLU A 15 1.55 -13.90 -12.62
N PHE A 16 1.28 -12.69 -12.13
CA PHE A 16 0.35 -11.76 -12.79
C PHE A 16 0.87 -11.28 -14.16
N VAL A 17 2.16 -10.96 -14.25
CA VAL A 17 2.79 -10.58 -15.52
C VAL A 17 2.79 -11.76 -16.49
N ASP A 18 3.19 -12.95 -16.03
CA ASP A 18 3.18 -14.17 -16.83
C ASP A 18 1.76 -14.50 -17.31
N HIS A 19 0.75 -14.38 -16.45
CA HIS A 19 -0.65 -14.58 -16.83
C HIS A 19 -1.08 -13.61 -17.93
N PHE A 20 -0.71 -12.33 -17.84
CA PHE A 20 -1.04 -11.35 -18.89
C PHE A 20 -0.48 -11.73 -20.26
N TYR A 21 0.76 -12.24 -20.31
CA TYR A 21 1.40 -12.65 -21.56
C TYR A 21 0.98 -14.05 -22.03
N LYS A 22 0.59 -14.96 -21.12
CA LYS A 22 0.27 -16.37 -21.42
C LYS A 22 -1.23 -16.68 -21.49
N ARG A 23 -2.11 -15.68 -21.30
CA ARG A 23 -3.56 -15.88 -21.32
C ARG A 23 -4.06 -16.42 -22.66
N THR A 24 -4.94 -17.41 -22.61
CA THR A 24 -5.60 -17.98 -23.79
C THR A 24 -6.59 -16.98 -24.42
N TYR A 25 -6.98 -17.21 -25.67
CA TYR A 25 -8.06 -16.43 -26.30
C TYR A 25 -9.36 -16.48 -25.49
N ALA A 26 -9.69 -17.64 -24.92
CA ALA A 26 -10.86 -17.81 -24.05
C ALA A 26 -10.76 -16.94 -22.78
N GLN A 27 -9.59 -16.87 -22.12
CA GLN A 27 -9.39 -16.02 -20.95
C GLN A 27 -9.49 -14.53 -21.30
N ARG A 28 -8.95 -14.12 -22.45
CA ARG A 28 -9.07 -12.74 -22.95
C ARG A 28 -10.52 -12.38 -23.21
N PHE A 29 -11.26 -13.25 -23.90
CA PHE A 29 -12.68 -13.05 -24.18
C PHE A 29 -13.51 -12.99 -22.89
N ASN A 30 -13.29 -13.94 -21.97
CA ASN A 30 -13.96 -13.97 -20.67
C ASN A 30 -13.77 -12.66 -19.90
N GLN A 31 -12.55 -12.10 -19.87
CA GLN A 31 -12.30 -10.82 -19.21
C GLN A 31 -13.09 -9.67 -19.85
N GLN A 32 -13.19 -9.62 -21.18
CA GLN A 32 -13.97 -8.59 -21.88
C GLN A 32 -15.47 -8.71 -21.57
N VAL A 33 -16.02 -9.93 -21.63
CA VAL A 33 -17.42 -10.20 -21.27
C VAL A 33 -17.67 -9.84 -19.80
N TYR A 34 -16.76 -10.23 -18.91
CA TYR A 34 -16.86 -9.92 -17.48
C TYR A 34 -16.96 -8.40 -17.25
N TYR A 35 -16.08 -7.59 -17.84
CA TYR A 35 -16.13 -6.15 -17.67
C TYR A 35 -17.39 -5.48 -18.22
N LEU A 36 -18.05 -6.08 -19.22
CA LEU A 36 -19.31 -5.56 -19.76
C LEU A 36 -20.49 -5.81 -18.82
N TYR A 37 -20.55 -6.99 -18.19
CA TYR A 37 -21.73 -7.41 -17.42
C TYR A 37 -21.57 -7.31 -15.91
N GLU A 38 -20.35 -7.24 -15.37
CA GLU A 38 -20.10 -7.21 -13.92
C GLU A 38 -20.95 -6.15 -13.21
N SER A 39 -21.04 -4.94 -13.78
CA SER A 39 -21.81 -3.83 -13.18
C SER A 39 -23.31 -4.08 -13.10
N SER A 40 -23.83 -5.04 -13.86
CA SER A 40 -25.24 -5.43 -13.89
C SER A 40 -25.52 -6.67 -13.05
N LEU A 41 -24.49 -7.32 -12.50
CA LEU A 41 -24.60 -8.54 -11.71
C LEU A 41 -24.34 -8.26 -10.23
N SER A 42 -25.15 -8.84 -9.35
CA SER A 42 -24.89 -8.86 -7.92
C SER A 42 -24.33 -10.22 -7.53
N PHE A 43 -23.08 -10.25 -7.08
CA PHE A 43 -22.44 -11.48 -6.62
C PHE A 43 -22.67 -11.64 -5.11
N LEU A 44 -22.98 -12.87 -4.70
CA LEU A 44 -22.94 -13.23 -3.29
C LEU A 44 -21.50 -13.11 -2.81
N HIS A 45 -21.25 -12.13 -1.95
CA HIS A 45 -19.94 -11.96 -1.37
C HIS A 45 -19.70 -13.09 -0.35
N ASN A 46 -18.56 -13.77 -0.41
CA ASN A 46 -18.28 -14.93 0.46
C ASN A 46 -18.37 -14.58 1.96
N SER A 47 -18.16 -13.30 2.33
CA SER A 47 -18.36 -12.84 3.71
C SER A 47 -19.81 -12.94 4.22
N LEU A 48 -20.78 -13.14 3.32
CA LEU A 48 -22.19 -13.34 3.63
C LEU A 48 -22.55 -14.81 3.78
N SER A 49 -21.61 -15.74 3.57
CA SER A 49 -21.83 -17.15 3.90
C SER A 49 -22.06 -17.31 5.41
N LEU A 50 -22.94 -18.23 5.81
CA LEU A 50 -23.22 -18.50 7.24
C LEU A 50 -21.93 -18.76 8.03
N LYS A 51 -21.01 -19.54 7.47
CA LYS A 51 -19.70 -19.80 8.05
C LYS A 51 -18.94 -18.50 8.34
N GLN A 52 -18.83 -17.61 7.36
CA GLN A 52 -18.11 -16.35 7.53
C GLN A 52 -18.83 -15.39 8.47
N ILE A 53 -20.16 -15.38 8.48
CA ILE A 53 -20.94 -14.59 9.45
C ILE A 53 -20.64 -15.08 10.88
N ILE A 54 -20.65 -16.40 11.11
CA ILE A 54 -20.31 -16.99 12.41
C ILE A 54 -18.86 -16.65 12.79
N GLU A 55 -17.90 -16.94 11.91
CA GLU A 55 -16.47 -16.73 12.20
C GLU A 55 -16.08 -15.26 12.39
N LYS A 56 -16.72 -14.33 11.67
CA LYS A 56 -16.31 -12.91 11.65
C LYS A 56 -17.21 -11.98 12.46
N ARG A 57 -18.49 -12.29 12.65
CA ARG A 57 -19.41 -11.45 13.43
C ARG A 57 -19.60 -11.94 14.85
N PHE A 58 -19.44 -13.24 15.10
CA PHE A 58 -19.37 -13.77 16.45
C PHE A 58 -17.91 -13.95 16.82
N ILE A 59 -17.32 -12.88 17.38
CA ILE A 59 -15.97 -12.95 17.95
C ILE A 59 -16.06 -13.81 19.21
N LEU A 60 -15.91 -15.12 19.04
CA LEU A 60 -15.73 -16.03 20.16
C LEU A 60 -14.31 -15.84 20.67
N PRO A 61 -14.11 -15.69 22.00
CA PRO A 61 -12.76 -15.64 22.53
C PRO A 61 -12.03 -16.93 22.17
N ASN A 62 -10.75 -16.79 21.85
CA ASN A 62 -9.89 -17.95 21.70
C ASN A 62 -9.91 -18.75 23.01
N ARG A 63 -9.87 -20.08 22.90
CA ARG A 63 -9.57 -20.94 24.06
C ARG A 63 -8.13 -20.66 24.50
N ASP A 64 -7.85 -20.81 25.79
CA ASP A 64 -6.53 -20.52 26.37
C ASP A 64 -5.35 -21.17 25.65
N SER A 65 -5.57 -22.33 25.02
CA SER A 65 -4.54 -23.09 24.28
C SER A 65 -4.40 -22.73 22.80
N ILE A 66 -5.23 -21.83 22.27
CA ILE A 66 -5.25 -21.46 20.86
C ILE A 66 -4.95 -19.96 20.75
N ASN A 67 -3.93 -19.60 19.99
CA ASN A 67 -3.68 -18.22 19.62
C ASN A 67 -3.98 -18.04 18.12
N ASN A 68 -5.24 -17.78 17.77
CA ASN A 68 -5.59 -17.49 16.38
C ASN A 68 -5.02 -16.12 15.98
N PRO A 69 -4.60 -15.95 14.71
CA PRO A 69 -4.19 -14.65 14.21
C PRO A 69 -5.35 -13.65 14.32
N PRO A 70 -5.05 -12.35 14.50
CA PRO A 70 -6.09 -11.35 14.61
C PRO A 70 -6.90 -11.26 13.31
N VAL A 71 -8.19 -10.96 13.46
CA VAL A 71 -9.09 -10.76 12.33
C VAL A 71 -8.96 -9.31 11.86
N TRP A 72 -8.43 -9.13 10.65
CA TRP A 72 -8.30 -7.81 10.04
C TRP A 72 -9.66 -7.19 9.75
N PRO A 73 -9.91 -5.93 10.19
CA PRO A 73 -11.13 -5.22 9.83
C PRO A 73 -11.15 -4.94 8.32
N PRO A 74 -12.34 -4.90 7.70
CA PRO A 74 -12.46 -4.60 6.27
C PRO A 74 -12.20 -3.11 6.00
N MET A 75 -10.94 -2.74 5.84
CA MET A 75 -10.51 -1.34 5.71
C MET A 75 -10.86 -0.72 4.35
N VAL A 76 -10.61 -1.45 3.26
CA VAL A 76 -10.64 -0.92 1.90
C VAL A 76 -11.58 -1.70 0.98
N ALA A 77 -12.06 -1.01 -0.05
CA ALA A 77 -12.74 -1.60 -1.19
C ALA A 77 -12.01 -1.21 -2.48
N MET A 78 -12.03 -2.11 -3.46
CA MET A 78 -11.47 -1.88 -4.79
C MET A 78 -12.61 -1.60 -5.77
N ASP A 79 -12.46 -0.56 -6.59
CA ASP A 79 -13.43 -0.25 -7.65
C ASP A 79 -13.10 -0.95 -8.98
N LYS A 80 -13.95 -0.74 -9.99
CA LYS A 80 -13.79 -1.33 -11.34
C LYS A 80 -12.51 -0.89 -12.07
N TYR A 81 -11.91 0.24 -11.69
CA TYR A 81 -10.64 0.73 -12.22
C TYR A 81 -9.45 0.28 -11.38
N ARG A 82 -9.69 -0.58 -10.39
CA ARG A 82 -8.72 -1.05 -9.40
C ARG A 82 -8.18 0.05 -8.48
N ASN A 83 -8.92 1.16 -8.35
CA ASN A 83 -8.63 2.10 -7.28
C ASN A 83 -9.03 1.46 -5.96
N ILE A 84 -8.10 1.47 -5.01
CA ILE A 84 -8.36 1.00 -3.65
C ILE A 84 -8.68 2.24 -2.81
N ARG A 85 -9.82 2.22 -2.13
CA ARG A 85 -10.29 3.31 -1.28
C ARG A 85 -10.68 2.78 0.08
N MET A 86 -10.32 3.53 1.12
CA MET A 86 -10.85 3.30 2.46
C MET A 86 -12.37 3.38 2.42
N THR A 87 -13.02 2.49 3.14
CA THR A 87 -14.48 2.41 3.17
C THR A 87 -15.04 3.46 4.11
N SER A 88 -16.22 3.99 3.78
CA SER A 88 -16.87 5.02 4.62
C SER A 88 -17.28 4.52 6.00
N PHE A 89 -17.41 3.21 6.19
CA PHE A 89 -17.71 2.64 7.51
C PHE A 89 -16.45 2.55 8.36
N PHE A 90 -15.31 2.14 7.79
CA PHE A 90 -14.05 2.07 8.52
C PHE A 90 -13.61 3.46 9.01
N GLU A 91 -13.73 4.48 8.16
CA GLU A 91 -13.40 5.87 8.50
C GLU A 91 -14.15 6.42 9.72
N LYS A 92 -15.33 5.86 10.04
CA LYS A 92 -16.22 6.38 11.09
C LYS A 92 -16.25 5.48 12.32
N ASP A 93 -15.73 4.26 12.22
CA ASP A 93 -15.81 3.26 13.28
C ASP A 93 -14.49 3.23 14.05
N SER A 94 -14.46 3.93 15.19
CA SER A 94 -13.29 3.99 16.06
C SER A 94 -12.86 2.64 16.61
N ALA A 95 -13.78 1.66 16.73
CA ALA A 95 -13.44 0.30 17.15
C ALA A 95 -12.70 -0.45 16.04
N MET A 96 -13.11 -0.29 14.77
CA MET A 96 -12.39 -0.85 13.63
C MET A 96 -11.02 -0.20 13.42
N ILE A 97 -10.93 1.12 13.55
CA ILE A 97 -9.65 1.84 13.48
C ILE A 97 -8.73 1.33 14.58
N LYS A 98 -9.23 1.24 15.82
CA LYS A 98 -8.44 0.71 16.94
C LYS A 98 -7.99 -0.74 16.69
N ALA A 99 -8.89 -1.60 16.22
CA ALA A 99 -8.55 -2.98 15.90
C ALA A 99 -7.45 -3.06 14.83
N GLN A 100 -7.51 -2.21 13.79
CA GLN A 100 -6.47 -2.13 12.76
C GLN A 100 -5.13 -1.68 13.37
N THR A 101 -5.14 -0.61 14.15
CA THR A 101 -3.92 -0.07 14.77
C THR A 101 -3.31 -1.03 15.80
N ASP A 102 -4.13 -1.75 16.55
CA ASP A 102 -3.67 -2.77 17.50
C ASP A 102 -2.94 -3.92 16.78
N ILE A 103 -3.39 -4.28 15.57
CA ILE A 103 -2.72 -5.29 14.74
C ILE A 103 -1.39 -4.78 14.19
N TRP A 104 -1.33 -3.51 13.77
CA TRP A 104 -0.10 -2.90 13.28
C TRP A 104 0.93 -2.62 14.37
N HIS A 105 0.45 -2.37 15.59
CA HIS A 105 1.28 -1.95 16.69
C HIS A 105 2.35 -3.01 17.00
N ASN A 106 3.61 -2.62 16.79
CA ASN A 106 4.76 -3.43 17.14
C ASN A 106 5.55 -2.69 18.23
N PRO A 107 5.48 -3.12 19.50
CA PRO A 107 6.22 -2.46 20.58
C PRO A 107 7.73 -2.63 20.46
N ASN A 108 8.22 -3.57 19.63
CA ASN A 108 9.63 -3.78 19.35
C ASN A 108 9.94 -3.35 17.90
N PHE A 109 9.43 -2.19 17.51
CA PHE A 109 9.76 -1.61 16.21
C PHE A 109 11.27 -1.37 16.16
N LYS A 110 11.91 -1.82 15.08
CA LYS A 110 13.35 -1.72 14.90
C LYS A 110 13.70 -1.77 13.43
N ASN A 111 14.76 -1.06 13.09
CA ASN A 111 15.37 -1.16 11.78
C ASN A 111 16.34 -2.35 11.75
N ASN A 112 15.89 -3.47 11.18
CA ASN A 112 16.74 -4.66 11.01
C ASN A 112 17.71 -4.58 9.82
N PHE A 113 17.74 -3.45 9.11
CA PHE A 113 18.49 -3.28 7.86
C PHE A 113 19.57 -2.18 7.95
N VAL A 114 19.90 -1.72 9.16
CA VAL A 114 20.92 -0.67 9.39
C VAL A 114 22.25 -1.02 8.72
N ASP A 115 22.69 -2.28 8.81
CA ASP A 115 23.96 -2.73 8.21
C ASP A 115 23.84 -3.05 6.71
N SER A 116 22.65 -2.90 6.12
CA SER A 116 22.35 -3.22 4.72
C SER A 116 21.87 -2.01 3.93
N VAL A 117 21.96 -0.80 4.49
CA VAL A 117 21.47 0.43 3.85
C VAL A 117 22.11 0.63 2.48
N ASP A 118 23.43 0.48 2.38
CA ASP A 118 24.15 0.63 1.11
C ASP A 118 23.66 -0.37 0.06
N VAL A 119 23.43 -1.63 0.45
CA VAL A 119 22.95 -2.68 -0.45
C VAL A 119 21.55 -2.33 -0.96
N ILE A 120 20.68 -1.83 -0.08
CA ILE A 120 19.30 -1.48 -0.42
C ILE A 120 19.24 -0.24 -1.31
N ILE A 121 19.97 0.83 -0.96
CA ILE A 121 20.01 2.06 -1.77
C ILE A 121 20.59 1.75 -3.14
N ASN A 122 21.75 1.10 -3.21
CA ASN A 122 22.37 0.72 -4.49
C ASN A 122 21.45 -0.16 -5.36
N HIS A 123 20.65 -1.03 -4.73
CA HIS A 123 19.66 -1.82 -5.46
C HIS A 123 18.62 -0.94 -6.16
N TYR A 124 18.02 0.02 -5.45
CA TYR A 124 17.01 0.90 -6.03
C TYR A 124 17.60 1.92 -7.01
N VAL A 125 18.77 2.48 -6.72
CA VAL A 125 19.51 3.35 -7.65
C VAL A 125 19.78 2.62 -8.97
N SER A 126 20.27 1.38 -8.90
CA SER A 126 20.51 0.56 -10.10
C SER A 126 19.23 0.29 -10.90
N LEU A 127 18.10 0.08 -10.21
CA LEU A 127 16.81 -0.11 -10.87
C LEU A 127 16.31 1.18 -11.54
N ALA A 128 16.45 2.32 -10.87
CA ALA A 128 16.06 3.62 -11.41
C ALA A 128 16.84 3.93 -12.69
N HIS A 129 18.18 3.82 -12.65
CA HIS A 129 19.03 4.06 -13.82
C HIS A 129 18.72 3.10 -14.98
N LYS A 130 18.36 1.84 -14.69
CA LYS A 130 17.91 0.89 -15.73
C LYS A 130 16.60 1.29 -16.38
N LEU A 131 15.67 1.89 -15.63
CA LEU A 131 14.41 2.40 -16.17
C LEU A 131 14.65 3.65 -17.02
N GLU A 132 15.48 4.57 -16.54
CA GLU A 132 15.83 5.80 -17.24
C GLU A 132 16.62 5.54 -18.53
N ALA A 133 17.57 4.59 -18.50
CA ALA A 133 18.30 4.16 -19.69
C ALA A 133 17.38 3.57 -20.80
N ARG A 134 16.14 3.19 -20.45
CA ARG A 134 15.11 2.73 -21.39
C ARG A 134 14.13 3.84 -21.79
N GLY A 135 14.42 5.09 -21.43
CA GLY A 135 13.56 6.25 -21.69
C GLY A 135 12.43 6.44 -20.67
N GLY A 136 12.44 5.68 -19.56
CA GLY A 136 11.52 5.91 -18.45
C GLY A 136 11.88 7.16 -17.66
N LYS A 137 10.93 7.68 -16.89
CA LYS A 137 11.16 8.73 -15.88
C LYS A 137 10.86 8.15 -14.51
N VAL A 138 11.70 8.41 -13.53
CA VAL A 138 11.56 7.85 -12.17
C VAL A 138 11.35 8.97 -11.16
N VAL A 139 10.32 8.80 -10.34
CA VAL A 139 10.04 9.66 -9.19
C VAL A 139 9.75 8.79 -8.00
N PHE A 140 10.37 9.09 -6.86
CA PHE A 140 10.08 8.45 -5.59
C PHE A 140 9.00 9.23 -4.84
N ILE A 141 8.09 8.51 -4.19
CA ILE A 141 7.02 9.12 -3.39
C ILE A 141 7.08 8.57 -1.96
N ARG A 142 6.95 9.46 -0.98
CA ARG A 142 6.76 9.11 0.44
C ARG A 142 5.42 9.68 0.91
N PRO A 143 4.37 8.84 1.04
CA PRO A 143 3.05 9.26 1.49
C PRO A 143 3.01 9.72 2.96
N PRO A 144 1.95 10.45 3.37
CA PRO A 144 1.74 10.83 4.76
C PRO A 144 1.62 9.62 5.70
N VAL A 145 2.17 9.78 6.90
CA VAL A 145 2.02 8.88 8.05
C VAL A 145 1.56 9.68 9.27
N SER A 146 0.97 9.01 10.26
CA SER A 146 0.50 9.65 11.50
C SER A 146 0.82 8.84 12.75
N GLU A 147 0.74 9.51 13.91
CA GLU A 147 0.84 8.93 15.25
C GLU A 147 2.08 8.02 15.42
N TRP A 148 1.86 6.72 15.67
CA TRP A 148 2.91 5.75 15.96
C TRP A 148 4.03 5.76 14.91
N TYR A 149 3.69 5.76 13.61
CA TYR A 149 4.71 5.77 12.56
C TYR A 149 5.47 7.08 12.46
N LEU A 150 4.87 8.21 12.83
CA LEU A 150 5.56 9.50 12.82
C LEU A 150 6.74 9.49 13.81
N THR A 151 6.55 8.92 15.00
CA THR A 151 7.60 8.80 16.01
C THR A 151 8.60 7.70 15.65
N GLU A 152 8.11 6.50 15.34
CA GLU A 152 8.96 5.34 15.14
C GLU A 152 9.82 5.42 13.88
N GLU A 153 9.30 5.98 12.78
CA GLU A 153 10.09 6.18 11.57
C GLU A 153 11.17 7.25 11.76
N ALA A 154 10.86 8.34 12.47
CA ALA A 154 11.85 9.39 12.73
C ALA A 154 13.04 8.87 13.55
N GLU A 155 12.77 7.99 14.52
CA GLU A 155 13.80 7.38 15.36
C GLU A 155 14.62 6.31 14.63
N HIS A 156 13.95 5.39 13.93
CA HIS A 156 14.59 4.19 13.38
C HIS A 156 15.02 4.33 11.91
N PHE A 157 14.40 5.26 11.18
CA PHE A 157 14.70 5.58 9.79
C PHE A 157 14.93 7.09 9.58
N PRO A 158 15.91 7.72 10.28
CA PRO A 158 16.21 9.14 10.13
C PRO A 158 16.32 9.59 8.67
N ARG A 159 15.46 10.53 8.27
CA ARG A 159 15.28 10.97 6.87
C ARG A 159 16.61 11.16 6.12
N GLU A 160 17.53 11.88 6.72
CA GLU A 160 18.85 12.22 6.16
C GLU A 160 19.67 10.98 5.78
N LYS A 161 19.57 9.91 6.58
CA LYS A 161 20.31 8.65 6.36
C LYS A 161 19.69 7.74 5.30
N TYR A 162 18.40 7.88 5.03
CA TYR A 162 17.64 6.95 4.19
C TYR A 162 16.98 7.63 2.99
N TRP A 163 16.01 8.53 3.26
CA TRP A 163 15.22 9.17 2.21
C TRP A 163 16.07 10.15 1.42
N ASP A 164 16.70 11.13 2.07
CA ASP A 164 17.47 12.17 1.37
C ASP A 164 18.66 11.52 0.62
N ARG A 165 19.37 10.62 1.30
CA ARG A 165 20.44 9.82 0.69
C ARG A 165 20.00 9.04 -0.55
N LEU A 166 18.83 8.39 -0.54
CA LEU A 166 18.31 7.66 -1.70
C LEU A 166 18.06 8.61 -2.87
N ILE A 167 17.43 9.76 -2.62
CA ILE A 167 17.13 10.76 -3.64
C ILE A 167 18.42 11.31 -4.25
N ASP A 168 19.39 11.66 -3.40
CA ASP A 168 20.68 12.20 -3.81
C ASP A 168 21.50 11.19 -4.62
N GLU A 169 21.66 9.94 -4.14
CA GLU A 169 22.44 8.92 -4.85
C GLU A 169 21.75 8.45 -6.15
N CYS A 170 20.42 8.47 -6.19
CA CYS A 170 19.67 8.17 -7.40
C CYS A 170 19.80 9.29 -8.44
N ASN A 171 19.97 10.54 -7.98
CA ASN A 171 19.76 11.75 -8.76
C ASN A 171 18.35 11.78 -9.39
N CYS A 172 17.35 11.39 -8.60
CA CYS A 172 15.96 11.23 -9.02
C CYS A 172 15.08 12.26 -8.32
N LEU A 173 13.90 12.57 -8.88
CA LEU A 173 12.93 13.41 -8.17
C LEU A 173 12.31 12.63 -7.00
N GLY A 174 12.06 13.31 -5.89
CA GLY A 174 11.42 12.76 -4.71
C GLY A 174 10.31 13.68 -4.20
N TYR A 175 9.13 13.12 -3.94
CA TYR A 175 8.02 13.83 -3.30
C TYR A 175 7.74 13.21 -1.92
N SER A 176 8.32 13.81 -0.88
CA SER A 176 7.98 13.48 0.51
C SER A 176 6.82 14.35 0.97
N TYR A 177 5.84 13.75 1.65
CA TYR A 177 4.69 14.49 2.17
C TYR A 177 5.08 15.66 3.10
N GLU A 178 6.22 15.54 3.79
CA GLU A 178 6.77 16.56 4.70
C GLU A 178 7.16 17.86 3.97
N ASP A 179 7.48 17.77 2.68
CA ASP A 179 8.04 18.90 1.92
C ASP A 179 6.96 19.84 1.35
N PHE A 180 5.68 19.45 1.43
CA PHE A 180 4.57 20.17 0.81
C PHE A 180 3.47 20.50 1.81
N LYS A 181 3.01 21.75 1.80
CA LYS A 181 1.96 22.23 2.70
C LYS A 181 0.63 21.52 2.45
N GLU A 182 0.39 21.10 1.22
CA GLU A 182 -0.82 20.40 0.76
C GLU A 182 -0.94 18.99 1.36
N THR A 183 0.18 18.37 1.73
CA THR A 183 0.22 16.96 2.15
C THR A 183 0.71 16.73 3.56
N LYS A 184 1.50 17.66 4.13
CA LYS A 184 2.11 17.49 5.46
C LYS A 184 1.10 17.34 6.60
N ASP A 185 -0.08 17.94 6.44
CA ASP A 185 -1.13 17.98 7.46
C ASP A 185 -2.22 16.91 7.23
N MET A 186 -2.01 16.00 6.27
CA MET A 186 -2.91 14.86 6.06
C MET A 186 -2.66 13.79 7.13
N ILE A 187 -3.72 13.34 7.79
CA ILE A 187 -3.63 12.41 8.94
C ILE A 187 -4.33 11.09 8.56
N PRO A 188 -3.58 10.05 8.15
CA PRO A 188 -4.09 8.70 8.02
C PRO A 188 -4.84 8.22 9.27
N PRO A 189 -6.07 7.66 9.16
CA PRO A 189 -6.82 7.17 10.32
C PRO A 189 -6.15 5.99 11.05
N GLU A 190 -5.41 5.16 10.31
CA GLU A 190 -4.74 3.96 10.84
C GLU A 190 -3.21 4.01 10.65
N TRP A 191 -2.65 5.22 10.72
CA TRP A 191 -1.22 5.53 10.70
C TRP A 191 -0.54 5.56 9.33
N SER A 192 -1.04 4.87 8.29
CA SER A 192 -0.32 4.75 7.00
C SER A 192 -1.14 4.93 5.72
N HIS A 193 -2.45 4.67 5.76
CA HIS A 193 -3.36 4.80 4.62
C HIS A 193 -4.27 6.02 4.79
N LEU A 194 -4.27 6.90 3.77
CA LEU A 194 -5.15 8.05 3.73
C LEU A 194 -6.62 7.63 3.70
N ASN A 195 -7.47 8.42 4.38
CA ASN A 195 -8.91 8.35 4.19
C ASN A 195 -9.27 8.70 2.73
N ARG A 196 -10.51 8.42 2.33
CA ARG A 196 -10.98 8.62 0.96
C ARG A 196 -10.79 10.05 0.47
N LYS A 197 -11.18 11.05 1.27
CA LYS A 197 -11.08 12.47 0.89
C LYS A 197 -9.62 12.87 0.65
N ASP A 198 -8.74 12.57 1.60
CA ASP A 198 -7.34 12.95 1.51
C ASP A 198 -6.63 12.14 0.43
N SER A 199 -7.05 10.90 0.14
CA SER A 199 -6.52 10.13 -0.98
C SER A 199 -6.83 10.77 -2.34
N ASP A 200 -7.98 11.41 -2.49
CA ASP A 200 -8.34 12.14 -3.71
C ASP A 200 -7.51 13.42 -3.85
N GLU A 201 -7.35 14.19 -2.76
CA GLU A 201 -6.51 15.40 -2.76
C GLU A 201 -5.02 15.07 -2.96
N TYR A 202 -4.52 14.01 -2.33
CA TYR A 202 -3.15 13.54 -2.51
C TYR A 202 -2.89 13.09 -3.95
N THR A 203 -3.86 12.43 -4.59
CA THR A 203 -3.76 12.05 -6.01
C THR A 203 -3.69 13.29 -6.90
N LYS A 204 -4.53 14.30 -6.67
CA LYS A 204 -4.48 15.57 -7.42
C LYS A 204 -3.14 16.27 -7.23
N PHE A 205 -2.65 16.34 -5.99
CA PHE A 205 -1.33 16.88 -5.67
C PHE A 205 -0.24 16.18 -6.48
N LEU A 206 -0.20 14.84 -6.47
CA LEU A 206 0.80 14.07 -7.23
C LEU A 206 0.73 14.34 -8.73
N VAL A 207 -0.47 14.29 -9.32
CA VAL A 207 -0.65 14.57 -10.76
C VAL A 207 -0.18 15.98 -11.11
N ASN A 208 -0.50 16.97 -10.28
CA ASN A 208 -0.05 18.35 -10.47
C ASN A 208 1.48 18.47 -10.38
N GLN A 209 2.11 17.81 -9.41
CA GLN A 209 3.57 17.88 -9.25
C GLN A 209 4.29 17.18 -10.41
N LEU A 210 3.81 15.99 -10.80
CA LEU A 210 4.32 15.28 -11.97
C LEU A 210 4.17 16.10 -13.26
N SER A 211 3.08 16.86 -13.41
CA SER A 211 2.86 17.73 -14.57
C SER A 211 3.80 18.94 -14.56
N LYS A 212 3.98 19.60 -13.39
CA LYS A 212 4.92 20.72 -13.21
C LYS A 212 6.36 20.32 -13.57
N ASP A 213 6.77 19.12 -13.14
CA ASP A 213 8.10 18.58 -13.40
C ASP A 213 8.22 17.91 -14.77
N LYS A 214 7.17 18.03 -15.62
CA LYS A 214 7.11 17.50 -16.99
C LYS A 214 7.38 16.00 -17.05
N ILE A 215 6.91 15.26 -16.05
CA ILE A 215 6.97 13.80 -16.00
C ILE A 215 5.84 13.20 -16.85
N LEU A 216 4.61 13.70 -16.63
CA LEU A 216 3.41 13.40 -17.41
C LEU A 216 3.26 14.32 -18.63
#